data_AF-A0A2A6CMH1-F1
#
_entry.id   AF-A0A2A6CMH1-F1
#
_cell.length_a   1.000
_cell.length_b   1.000
_cell.length_c   1.000
_cell.angle_alpha   90.00
_cell.angle_beta   90.00
_cell.angle_gamma   90.00
#
_symmetry.space_group_name_H-M   'P 1'
#
loop_
_entity.id
_entity.type
_entity.pdbx_description
1 polymer ?
#
loop_
_entity_poly.entity_id
_entity_poly.type
_entity_poly.pdbx_seq_one_letter_code
_entity_poly.pdbx_strand_id
1 'polypeptide(L)'
;MPMLANLLQPLFLMGLMSNLSALYLVGTKSRKGLLEYKKLLIIFLISDLIYTVLQDIFSPIFAVHEDLFIGYLSGEIQNKIFLSIYCGCVSMSFAIFALHFVYRAAAISRYVEHGNEQTRTSAFSKAHFSIRLTWTRLGLGIAGLFCEFVVWSCIAHFGLSYEPSYAISAEKFFKINGLAFPLNPYESIYIFKGYRDDGTIYTEKLLTILAMMFIVALSIPFALLYLPCSFYLLSPFLNSKHIHTPLRLLTILYSLYPILDPLAIIFMISDYRREVFKIFRWLTFKMEPSRVMTSTSMTSRPGETHAANLTPINNDRCE
;
A
#
# COMPACT_ATOMS: atom_id res chain seq x y z
N MET A 1 -22.89 8.84 11.67
CA MET A 1 -21.91 7.76 11.33
C MET A 1 -20.59 7.90 12.10
N PRO A 2 -20.58 7.93 13.45
CA PRO A 2 -19.33 8.02 14.22
C PRO A 2 -18.47 6.75 14.12
N MET A 3 -19.09 5.59 13.86
CA MET A 3 -18.39 4.30 13.81
C MET A 3 -17.33 4.22 12.70
N LEU A 4 -17.59 4.75 11.50
CA LEU A 4 -16.61 4.78 10.40
C LEU A 4 -15.47 5.77 10.67
N ALA A 5 -15.75 6.85 11.39
CA ALA A 5 -14.71 7.82 11.78
C ALA A 5 -13.69 7.20 12.73
N ASN A 6 -14.16 6.38 13.67
CA ASN A 6 -13.31 5.67 14.64
C ASN A 6 -12.42 4.59 14.01
N LEU A 7 -12.67 4.21 12.74
CA LEU A 7 -11.88 3.19 12.05
C LEU A 7 -10.61 3.75 11.40
N LEU A 8 -10.53 5.05 11.10
CA LEU A 8 -9.39 5.62 10.38
C LEU A 8 -8.10 5.61 11.22
N GLN A 9 -8.19 5.93 12.51
CA GLN A 9 -7.03 5.96 13.40
C GLN A 9 -6.37 4.57 13.58
N PRO A 10 -7.10 3.46 13.83
CA PRO A 10 -6.47 2.14 13.86
C PRO A 10 -5.92 1.73 12.49
N LEU A 11 -6.57 2.12 11.37
CA LEU A 11 -6.04 1.86 10.02
C LEU A 11 -4.70 2.58 9.78
N PHE A 12 -4.59 3.85 10.18
CA PHE A 12 -3.35 4.61 10.13
C PHE A 12 -2.22 3.92 10.91
N LEU A 13 -2.49 3.54 12.17
CA LEU A 13 -1.51 2.84 13.00
C LEU A 13 -1.08 1.50 12.39
N MET A 14 -2.03 0.72 11.86
CA MET A 14 -1.71 -0.53 11.17
C MET A 14 -0.85 -0.30 9.92
N GLY A 15 -1.10 0.76 9.14
CA GLY A 15 -0.32 1.11 7.96
C GLY A 15 1.13 1.50 8.30
N LEU A 16 1.33 2.24 9.39
CA LEU A 16 2.67 2.52 9.91
C LEU A 16 3.38 1.25 10.36
N MET A 17 2.70 0.42 11.16
CA MET A 17 3.28 -0.81 11.69
C MET A 17 3.66 -1.80 10.60
N SER A 18 2.80 -2.01 9.60
CA SER A 18 3.06 -2.93 8.48
C SER A 18 4.26 -2.48 7.66
N ASN A 19 4.32 -1.19 7.27
CA ASN A 19 5.39 -0.64 6.46
C ASN A 19 6.74 -0.61 7.19
N LEU A 20 6.77 -0.20 8.47
CA LEU A 20 7.98 -0.21 9.27
C LEU A 20 8.51 -1.64 9.47
N SER A 21 7.62 -2.61 9.70
CA SER A 21 7.98 -4.02 9.82
C SER A 21 8.57 -4.58 8.52
N ALA A 22 7.94 -4.26 7.38
CA ALA A 22 8.47 -4.65 6.08
C ALA A 22 9.83 -4.00 5.81
N LEU A 23 10.00 -2.71 6.12
CA LEU A 23 11.26 -1.99 5.92
C LEU A 23 12.38 -2.60 6.76
N TYR A 24 12.10 -2.99 8.01
CA TYR A 24 13.04 -3.71 8.86
C TYR A 24 13.48 -5.05 8.25
N LEU A 25 12.55 -5.85 7.74
CA LEU A 25 12.86 -7.15 7.11
C LEU A 25 13.67 -6.97 5.83
N VAL A 26 13.33 -5.98 5.01
CA VAL A 26 14.06 -5.64 3.78
C VAL A 26 15.47 -5.19 4.11
N GLY A 27 15.62 -4.36 5.15
CA GLY A 27 16.91 -3.88 5.65
C GLY A 27 17.83 -5.02 6.09
N THR A 28 17.31 -5.95 6.89
CA THR A 28 18.12 -6.91 7.65
C THR A 28 18.19 -8.32 7.05
N LYS A 29 17.19 -8.77 6.28
CA LYS A 29 17.04 -10.18 5.84
C LYS A 29 17.07 -10.39 4.33
N SER A 30 17.13 -9.31 3.54
CA SER A 30 17.18 -9.41 2.08
C SER A 30 18.50 -10.02 1.58
N ARG A 31 18.43 -10.97 0.64
CA ARG A 31 19.61 -11.66 0.08
C ARG A 31 20.49 -10.70 -0.74
N LYS A 32 21.81 -10.90 -0.70
CA LYS A 32 22.78 -10.12 -1.49
C LYS A 32 22.54 -10.18 -3.01
N GLY A 33 21.98 -11.29 -3.53
CA GLY A 33 21.63 -11.45 -4.95
C GLY A 33 20.41 -10.63 -5.41
N LEU A 34 19.65 -10.03 -4.49
CA LEU A 34 18.45 -9.23 -4.80
C LEU A 34 18.67 -7.74 -4.50
N LEU A 35 19.91 -7.26 -4.52
CA LEU A 35 20.24 -5.89 -4.11
C LEU A 35 19.52 -4.82 -4.93
N GLU A 36 19.34 -5.02 -6.24
CA GLU A 36 18.63 -4.07 -7.11
C GLU A 36 17.12 -4.08 -6.84
N TYR A 37 16.55 -5.26 -6.61
CA TYR A 37 15.16 -5.41 -6.17
C TYR A 37 14.92 -4.74 -4.82
N LYS A 38 15.88 -4.87 -3.89
CA LYS A 38 15.85 -4.22 -2.57
C LYS A 38 15.73 -2.70 -2.67
N LYS A 39 16.43 -2.04 -3.61
CA LYS A 39 16.34 -0.57 -3.79
C LYS A 39 14.93 -0.13 -4.13
N LEU A 40 14.29 -0.79 -5.09
CA LEU A 40 12.93 -0.47 -5.53
C LEU A 40 11.92 -0.73 -4.39
N LEU A 41 12.12 -1.82 -3.65
CA LEU A 41 11.27 -2.18 -2.52
C LEU A 41 11.38 -1.18 -1.35
N ILE A 42 12.56 -0.65 -1.06
CA ILE A 42 12.75 0.40 -0.06
C ILE A 42 12.02 1.69 -0.48
N ILE A 43 12.18 2.10 -1.75
CA ILE A 43 11.50 3.30 -2.27
C ILE A 43 9.98 3.14 -2.18
N PHE A 44 9.47 1.97 -2.55
CA PHE A 44 8.05 1.65 -2.41
C PHE A 44 7.55 1.80 -0.97
N LEU A 45 8.21 1.15 0.00
CA LEU A 45 7.81 1.21 1.42
C LEU A 45 7.91 2.62 2.02
N ILE A 46 8.90 3.42 1.60
CA ILE A 46 9.01 4.83 2.04
C ILE A 46 7.87 5.67 1.45
N SER A 47 7.56 5.49 0.16
CA SER A 47 6.42 6.17 -0.49
C SER A 47 5.10 5.83 0.19
N ASP A 48 4.91 4.57 0.54
CA ASP A 48 3.69 4.09 1.19
C ASP A 48 3.54 4.61 2.64
N LEU A 49 4.66 4.80 3.37
CA LEU A 49 4.67 5.53 4.65
C LEU A 49 4.28 7.00 4.49
N ILE A 50 4.84 7.69 3.49
CA ILE A 50 4.49 9.08 3.20
C ILE A 50 3.00 9.17 2.91
N TYR A 51 2.48 8.31 2.06
CA TYR A 51 1.06 8.26 1.72
C TYR A 51 0.18 7.98 2.96
N THR A 52 0.57 7.04 3.82
CA THR A 52 -0.14 6.76 5.09
C THR A 52 -0.23 8.00 5.98
N VAL A 53 0.85 8.79 6.06
CA VAL A 53 0.89 10.05 6.83
C VAL A 53 0.02 11.14 6.17
N LEU A 54 0.11 11.31 4.85
CA LEU A 54 -0.71 12.30 4.14
C LEU A 54 -2.20 11.99 4.26
N GLN A 55 -2.58 10.71 4.24
CA GLN A 55 -3.97 10.27 4.41
C GLN A 55 -4.55 10.68 5.78
N ASP A 56 -3.74 10.58 6.84
CA ASP A 56 -4.14 11.02 8.19
C ASP A 56 -4.23 12.55 8.27
N ILE A 57 -3.17 13.26 7.85
CA ILE A 57 -3.08 14.72 7.89
C ILE A 57 -4.23 15.38 7.11
N PHE A 58 -4.46 14.94 5.87
CA PHE A 58 -5.44 15.59 4.99
C PHE A 58 -6.86 15.05 5.21
N SER A 59 -7.01 13.80 5.66
CA SER A 59 -8.31 13.17 5.88
C SER A 59 -9.29 13.41 4.72
N PRO A 60 -8.94 13.00 3.48
CA PRO A 60 -9.73 13.28 2.30
C PRO A 60 -11.04 12.49 2.34
N ILE A 61 -12.14 13.14 1.96
CA ILE A 61 -13.46 12.55 1.83
C ILE A 61 -13.86 12.61 0.37
N PHE A 62 -14.34 11.48 -0.17
CA PHE A 62 -14.93 11.38 -1.49
C PHE A 62 -16.28 10.70 -1.36
N ALA A 63 -17.31 11.30 -1.93
CA ALA A 63 -18.67 10.83 -1.84
C ALA A 63 -19.43 11.09 -3.14
N VAL A 64 -20.41 10.23 -3.40
CA VAL A 64 -21.39 10.40 -4.46
C VAL A 64 -22.77 10.54 -3.85
N HIS A 65 -23.53 11.48 -4.39
CA HIS A 65 -24.92 11.70 -4.05
C HIS A 65 -25.70 12.01 -5.32
N GLU A 66 -26.58 11.08 -5.73
CA GLU A 66 -27.36 11.17 -6.97
C GLU A 66 -26.42 11.28 -8.19
N ASP A 67 -26.48 12.39 -8.90
CA ASP A 67 -25.66 12.71 -10.07
C ASP A 67 -24.44 13.56 -9.74
N LEU A 68 -24.07 13.68 -8.46
CA LEU A 68 -23.01 14.55 -7.98
C LEU A 68 -21.89 13.74 -7.35
N PHE A 69 -20.66 13.94 -7.82
CA PHE A 69 -19.45 13.54 -7.11
C PHE A 69 -18.88 14.73 -6.37
N ILE A 70 -18.50 14.54 -5.11
CA ILE A 70 -17.85 15.54 -4.26
C ILE A 70 -16.61 14.93 -3.61
N GLY A 71 -15.52 15.68 -3.63
CA GLY A 71 -14.31 15.41 -2.86
C GLY A 71 -13.89 16.64 -2.06
N TYR A 72 -13.45 16.48 -0.81
CA TYR A 72 -12.94 17.58 0.01
C TYR A 72 -12.07 17.07 1.14
N LEU A 73 -11.28 17.95 1.74
CA LEU A 73 -10.49 17.63 2.92
C LEU A 73 -11.31 17.91 4.18
N SER A 74 -11.40 16.92 5.07
CA SER A 74 -12.14 17.04 6.34
C SER A 74 -11.23 17.40 7.53
N GLY A 75 -9.92 17.50 7.32
CA GLY A 75 -8.96 17.93 8.33
C GLY A 75 -8.98 19.44 8.57
N GLU A 76 -7.98 19.93 9.31
CA GLU A 76 -7.77 21.37 9.55
C GLU A 76 -7.47 22.14 8.26
N ILE A 77 -6.83 21.46 7.30
CA ILE A 77 -6.47 22.03 6.00
C ILE A 77 -7.60 21.73 5.01
N GLN A 78 -8.42 22.75 4.70
CA GLN A 78 -9.52 22.65 3.75
C GLN A 78 -9.20 23.40 2.46
N ASN A 79 -8.21 22.90 1.72
CA ASN A 79 -7.74 23.54 0.50
C ASN A 79 -7.52 22.54 -0.63
N LYS A 80 -8.09 22.87 -1.79
CA LYS A 80 -8.14 22.09 -3.01
C LYS A 80 -6.75 21.80 -3.57
N ILE A 81 -5.78 22.69 -3.41
CA ILE A 81 -4.38 22.46 -3.85
C ILE A 81 -3.78 21.28 -3.09
N PHE A 82 -3.99 21.18 -1.78
CA PHE A 82 -3.52 20.04 -0.99
C PHE A 82 -4.25 18.76 -1.37
N LEU A 83 -5.54 18.83 -1.69
CA LEU A 83 -6.28 17.71 -2.26
C LEU A 83 -5.72 17.28 -3.63
N SER A 84 -5.28 18.23 -4.46
CA SER A 84 -4.60 17.94 -5.74
C SER A 84 -3.28 17.22 -5.55
N ILE A 85 -2.44 17.72 -4.64
CA ILE A 85 -1.17 17.10 -4.28
C ILE A 85 -1.42 15.69 -3.73
N TYR A 86 -2.41 15.52 -2.86
CA TYR A 86 -2.80 14.22 -2.35
C TYR A 86 -3.18 13.25 -3.48
N CYS A 87 -4.03 13.66 -4.43
CA CYS A 87 -4.39 12.84 -5.59
C CYS A 87 -3.17 12.46 -6.46
N GLY A 88 -2.22 13.39 -6.65
CA GLY A 88 -0.96 13.09 -7.31
C GLY A 88 -0.14 12.04 -6.57
N CYS A 89 -0.01 12.17 -5.23
CA CYS A 89 0.72 11.21 -4.40
C CYS A 89 0.08 9.81 -4.44
N VAL A 90 -1.25 9.74 -4.42
CA VAL A 90 -2.01 8.49 -4.57
C VAL A 90 -1.64 7.81 -5.87
N SER A 91 -1.69 8.53 -6.99
CA SER A 91 -1.39 7.99 -8.32
C SER A 91 0.06 7.51 -8.43
N MET A 92 1.00 8.32 -7.94
CA MET A 92 2.43 7.99 -7.92
C MET A 92 2.72 6.71 -7.13
N SER A 93 2.10 6.54 -5.95
CA SER A 93 2.25 5.33 -5.13
C SER A 93 1.78 4.08 -5.87
N PHE A 94 0.68 4.15 -6.62
CA PHE A 94 0.23 3.04 -7.46
C PHE A 94 1.18 2.74 -8.61
N ALA A 95 1.75 3.77 -9.24
CA ALA A 95 2.74 3.58 -10.30
C ALA A 95 4.01 2.88 -9.76
N ILE A 96 4.48 3.27 -8.56
CA ILE A 96 5.62 2.60 -7.91
C ILE A 96 5.29 1.13 -7.62
N PHE A 97 4.08 0.85 -7.13
CA PHE A 97 3.64 -0.52 -6.86
C PHE A 97 3.58 -1.38 -8.12
N ALA A 98 3.03 -0.85 -9.22
CA ALA A 98 2.97 -1.54 -10.50
C ALA A 98 4.38 -1.82 -11.05
N LEU A 99 5.28 -0.83 -11.01
CA LEU A 99 6.68 -0.98 -11.39
C LEU A 99 7.37 -2.06 -10.54
N HIS A 100 7.08 -2.10 -9.23
CA HIS A 100 7.60 -3.13 -8.34
C HIS A 100 7.11 -4.53 -8.74
N PHE A 101 5.84 -4.70 -9.09
CA PHE A 101 5.29 -5.98 -9.54
C PHE A 101 5.89 -6.45 -10.86
N VAL A 102 6.00 -5.56 -11.85
CA VAL A 102 6.61 -5.85 -13.16
C VAL A 102 8.10 -6.22 -12.98
N TYR A 103 8.82 -5.42 -12.21
CA TYR A 103 10.24 -5.67 -11.96
C TYR A 103 10.46 -7.00 -11.23
N ARG A 104 9.57 -7.35 -10.30
CA ARG A 104 9.58 -8.66 -9.64
C ARG A 104 9.36 -9.80 -10.63
N ALA A 105 8.34 -9.70 -11.47
CA ALA A 105 8.04 -10.73 -12.47
C ALA A 105 9.26 -10.97 -13.37
N ALA A 106 9.88 -9.89 -13.85
CA ALA A 106 11.11 -9.94 -14.64
C ALA A 106 12.29 -10.56 -13.88
N ALA A 107 12.49 -10.22 -12.60
CA ALA A 107 13.56 -10.78 -11.79
C ALA A 107 13.38 -12.30 -11.53
N ILE A 108 12.13 -12.75 -11.35
CA ILE A 108 11.81 -14.18 -11.19
C ILE A 108 12.04 -14.93 -12.49
N SER A 109 11.62 -14.39 -13.64
CA SER A 109 11.87 -15.00 -14.95
C SER A 109 13.35 -15.28 -15.18
N ARG A 110 14.24 -14.36 -14.78
CA ARG A 110 15.71 -14.59 -14.86
C ARG A 110 16.21 -15.72 -13.96
N TYR A 111 15.65 -15.88 -12.77
CA TYR A 111 16.06 -16.96 -11.86
C TYR A 111 15.71 -18.34 -12.46
N VAL A 112 14.54 -18.45 -13.11
CA VAL A 112 14.12 -19.67 -13.79
C VAL A 112 15.01 -19.96 -15.01
N GLU A 113 15.36 -18.94 -15.81
CA GLU A 113 16.28 -19.11 -16.95
C GLU A 113 17.67 -19.62 -16.52
N HIS A 114 18.25 -19.07 -15.44
CA HIS A 114 19.54 -19.55 -14.92
C HIS A 114 19.49 -20.96 -14.30
N GLY A 115 18.33 -21.42 -13.83
CA GLY A 115 18.16 -22.79 -13.33
C GLY A 115 18.04 -23.85 -14.44
N ASN A 116 17.73 -23.43 -15.67
CA ASN A 116 17.48 -24.30 -16.83
C ASN A 116 18.63 -24.28 -17.85
N GLU A 117 19.88 -24.04 -17.40
CA GLU A 117 21.08 -23.87 -18.25
C GLU A 117 21.42 -25.08 -19.16
N GLN A 118 20.64 -26.18 -19.11
CA GLN A 118 20.80 -27.35 -19.97
C GLN A 118 20.12 -27.25 -21.36
N THR A 119 19.22 -26.30 -21.63
CA THR A 119 18.49 -26.29 -22.93
C THR A 119 18.67 -24.98 -23.73
N ARG A 120 19.77 -24.96 -24.48
CA ARG A 120 20.01 -24.35 -25.82
C ARG A 120 19.23 -23.08 -26.23
N THR A 121 20.02 -22.02 -26.40
CA THR A 121 20.07 -21.12 -27.57
C THR A 121 18.74 -20.67 -28.21
N SER A 122 18.30 -19.46 -27.86
CA SER A 122 17.86 -18.52 -28.90
C SER A 122 18.32 -17.11 -28.52
N ALA A 123 18.98 -16.43 -29.45
CA ALA A 123 19.49 -15.07 -29.28
C ALA A 123 18.39 -14.03 -28.95
N PHE A 124 17.11 -14.43 -29.00
CA PHE A 124 15.94 -13.63 -28.68
C PHE A 124 15.73 -13.43 -27.16
N SER A 125 16.16 -14.38 -26.31
CA SER A 125 16.07 -14.25 -24.84
C SER A 125 17.09 -13.26 -24.26
N LYS A 126 18.30 -13.19 -24.83
CA LYS A 126 19.35 -12.25 -24.37
C LYS A 126 19.06 -10.77 -24.65
N ALA A 127 18.21 -10.48 -25.64
CA ALA A 127 17.91 -9.11 -26.04
C ALA A 127 16.79 -8.44 -25.21
N HIS A 128 15.90 -9.21 -24.56
CA HIS A 128 14.60 -8.64 -24.23
C HIS A 128 14.45 -7.99 -22.85
N PHE A 129 15.34 -8.17 -21.87
CA PHE A 129 15.21 -7.42 -20.61
C PHE A 129 16.42 -7.52 -19.67
N SER A 130 17.64 -7.13 -20.08
CA SER A 130 18.75 -6.92 -19.12
C SER A 130 18.63 -5.55 -18.42
N ILE A 131 17.47 -5.26 -17.83
CA ILE A 131 17.31 -4.09 -16.94
C ILE A 131 18.10 -4.35 -15.66
N ARG A 132 19.39 -4.04 -15.70
CA ARG A 132 20.17 -3.69 -14.52
C ARG A 132 19.66 -2.32 -14.08
N LEU A 133 19.20 -2.21 -12.83
CA LEU A 133 18.63 -0.97 -12.28
C LEU A 133 19.78 -0.03 -11.86
N THR A 134 20.57 0.41 -12.82
CA THR A 134 21.64 1.40 -12.55
C THR A 134 21.01 2.66 -11.94
N TRP A 135 21.72 3.34 -11.05
CA TRP A 135 21.27 4.58 -10.42
C TRP A 135 20.72 5.61 -11.42
N THR A 136 21.29 5.68 -12.63
CA THR A 136 20.78 6.52 -13.73
C THR A 136 19.38 6.12 -14.20
N ARG A 137 19.12 4.82 -14.39
CA ARG A 137 17.80 4.30 -14.79
C ARG A 137 16.77 4.43 -13.68
N LEU A 138 17.21 4.22 -12.44
CA LEU A 138 16.39 4.45 -11.25
C LEU A 138 16.02 5.94 -11.14
N GLY A 139 16.98 6.84 -11.34
CA GLY A 139 16.75 8.29 -11.37
C GLY A 139 15.77 8.70 -12.47
N LEU A 140 15.90 8.13 -13.68
CA LEU A 140 14.94 8.36 -14.76
C LEU A 140 13.53 7.85 -14.40
N GLY A 141 13.43 6.69 -13.76
CA GLY A 141 12.16 6.16 -13.26
C GLY A 141 11.53 7.08 -12.21
N ILE A 142 12.30 7.56 -11.24
CA ILE A 142 11.84 8.51 -10.22
C ILE A 142 11.40 9.84 -10.87
N ALA A 143 12.14 10.34 -11.85
CA ALA A 143 11.74 11.53 -12.60
C ALA A 143 10.41 11.32 -13.34
N GLY A 144 10.24 10.16 -13.99
CA GLY A 144 8.97 9.79 -14.63
C GLY A 144 7.81 9.71 -13.65
N LEU A 145 8.03 9.14 -12.46
CA LEU A 145 7.04 9.11 -11.38
C LEU A 145 6.70 10.50 -10.86
N PHE A 146 7.68 11.41 -10.79
CA PHE A 146 7.43 12.79 -10.40
C PHE A 146 6.63 13.56 -11.47
N CYS A 147 6.93 13.33 -12.76
CA CYS A 147 6.12 13.87 -13.85
C CYS A 147 4.67 13.38 -13.77
N GLU A 148 4.48 12.09 -13.49
CA GLU A 148 3.16 11.49 -13.30
C GLU A 148 2.40 12.15 -12.13
N PHE A 149 3.07 12.29 -10.98
CA PHE A 149 2.56 13.03 -9.83
C PHE A 149 2.07 14.45 -10.20
N VAL A 150 2.87 15.21 -10.95
CA VAL A 150 2.52 16.58 -11.38
C VAL A 150 1.32 16.57 -12.33
N VAL A 151 1.34 15.70 -13.35
CA VAL A 151 0.26 15.58 -14.33
C VAL A 151 -1.06 15.28 -13.64
N TRP A 152 -1.10 14.30 -12.73
CA TRP A 152 -2.32 13.94 -12.00
C TRP A 152 -2.78 15.03 -11.04
N SER A 153 -1.85 15.71 -10.37
CA SER A 153 -2.18 16.86 -9.53
C SER A 153 -2.86 17.96 -10.36
N CYS A 154 -2.33 18.28 -11.54
CA CYS A 154 -2.90 19.28 -12.43
C CYS A 154 -4.28 18.85 -12.97
N ILE A 155 -4.41 17.61 -13.47
CA ILE A 155 -5.68 17.09 -13.99
C ILE A 155 -6.75 17.14 -12.89
N ALA A 156 -6.44 16.70 -11.67
CA ALA A 156 -7.39 16.76 -10.56
C ALA A 156 -7.76 18.20 -10.21
N HIS A 157 -6.79 19.12 -10.17
CA HIS A 157 -7.01 20.52 -9.83
C HIS A 157 -7.95 21.23 -10.82
N PHE A 158 -7.69 21.09 -12.12
CA PHE A 158 -8.44 21.78 -13.16
C PHE A 158 -9.70 21.03 -13.60
N GLY A 159 -9.65 19.70 -13.68
CA GLY A 159 -10.74 18.87 -14.17
C GLY A 159 -11.92 18.74 -13.21
N LEU A 160 -11.68 18.84 -11.90
CA LEU A 160 -12.69 18.65 -10.85
C LEU A 160 -13.05 19.96 -10.11
N SER A 161 -12.87 21.10 -10.76
CA SER A 161 -13.15 22.41 -10.16
C SER A 161 -14.64 22.71 -10.05
N TYR A 162 -15.01 23.45 -8.99
CA TYR A 162 -16.37 23.90 -8.75
C TYR A 162 -16.88 24.87 -9.81
N GLU A 163 -18.15 24.69 -10.19
CA GLU A 163 -18.90 25.56 -11.10
C GLU A 163 -20.18 26.04 -10.38
N PRO A 164 -20.61 27.32 -10.59
CA PRO A 164 -21.82 27.85 -9.94
C PRO A 164 -23.09 27.05 -10.21
N SER A 165 -23.16 26.40 -11.37
CA SER A 165 -24.27 25.52 -11.76
C SER A 165 -24.48 24.34 -10.80
N TYR A 166 -23.46 23.98 -10.02
CA TYR A 166 -23.53 22.86 -9.07
C TYR A 166 -23.98 23.29 -7.66
N ALA A 167 -24.18 24.58 -7.40
CA ALA A 167 -24.44 25.14 -6.07
C ALA A 167 -25.60 24.44 -5.34
N ILE A 168 -26.75 24.31 -5.99
CA ILE A 168 -27.96 23.75 -5.39
C ILE A 168 -27.73 22.30 -4.94
N SER A 169 -27.15 21.47 -5.81
CA SER A 169 -26.86 20.07 -5.51
C SER A 169 -25.78 19.94 -4.43
N ALA A 170 -24.77 20.80 -4.46
CA ALA A 170 -23.70 20.81 -3.47
C ALA A 170 -24.22 21.21 -2.08
N GLU A 171 -24.96 22.30 -1.96
CA GLU A 171 -25.56 22.74 -0.69
C GLU A 171 -26.50 21.68 -0.11
N LYS A 172 -27.31 21.04 -0.95
CA LYS A 172 -28.16 19.90 -0.56
C LYS A 172 -27.31 18.77 0.04
N PHE A 173 -26.20 18.40 -0.60
CA PHE A 173 -25.29 17.37 -0.09
C PHE A 173 -24.73 17.73 1.30
N PHE A 174 -24.19 18.93 1.47
CA PHE A 174 -23.62 19.35 2.76
C PHE A 174 -24.70 19.39 3.86
N LYS A 175 -25.88 19.93 3.55
CA LYS A 175 -27.02 20.02 4.49
C LYS A 175 -27.50 18.66 4.97
N ILE A 176 -27.70 17.69 4.06
CA ILE A 176 -28.17 16.33 4.41
C ILE A 176 -27.18 15.62 5.32
N ASN A 177 -25.88 15.90 5.15
CA ASN A 177 -24.83 15.29 5.95
C ASN A 177 -24.52 16.06 7.25
N GLY A 178 -25.28 17.12 7.56
CA GLY A 178 -25.08 17.94 8.76
C GLY A 178 -23.76 18.73 8.73
N LEU A 179 -23.26 19.05 7.54
CA LEU A 179 -22.02 19.78 7.32
C LEU A 179 -22.32 21.22 6.87
N ALA A 180 -21.49 22.17 7.29
CA ALA A 180 -21.55 23.52 6.78
C ALA A 180 -21.00 23.56 5.34
N PHE A 181 -21.69 24.28 4.46
CA PHE A 181 -21.17 24.54 3.12
C PHE A 181 -19.94 25.46 3.22
N PRO A 182 -18.85 25.18 2.50
CA PRO A 182 -17.63 25.98 2.59
C PRO A 182 -17.84 27.41 2.10
N LEU A 183 -17.21 28.39 2.78
CA LEU A 183 -17.28 29.80 2.41
C LEU A 183 -16.72 30.06 1.00
N ASN A 184 -15.63 29.37 0.65
CA ASN A 184 -14.97 29.45 -0.66
C ASN A 184 -14.94 28.06 -1.33
N PRO A 185 -16.01 27.62 -2.01
CA PRO A 185 -16.07 26.29 -2.62
C PRO A 185 -15.01 26.10 -3.73
N TYR A 186 -14.70 27.15 -4.51
CA TYR A 186 -13.69 27.11 -5.57
C TYR A 186 -12.29 26.66 -5.09
N GLU A 187 -11.97 26.95 -3.83
CA GLU A 187 -10.67 26.69 -3.23
C GLU A 187 -10.66 25.51 -2.27
N SER A 188 -11.80 24.89 -1.96
CA SER A 188 -11.89 23.87 -0.90
C SER A 188 -12.42 22.52 -1.37
N ILE A 189 -13.16 22.47 -2.48
CA ILE A 189 -13.82 21.23 -2.93
C ILE A 189 -13.48 20.83 -4.37
N TYR A 190 -13.50 19.52 -4.59
CA TYR A 190 -13.66 18.88 -5.87
C TYR A 190 -15.11 18.52 -6.10
N ILE A 191 -15.58 18.75 -7.31
CA ILE A 191 -16.97 18.47 -7.66
C ILE A 191 -17.11 18.31 -9.17
N PHE A 192 -18.02 17.43 -9.57
CA PHE A 192 -18.60 17.45 -10.89
C PHE A 192 -20.00 16.82 -10.85
N LYS A 193 -20.83 17.22 -11.81
CA LYS A 193 -22.19 16.69 -11.99
C LYS A 193 -22.24 15.85 -13.27
N GLY A 194 -22.97 14.75 -13.23
CA GLY A 194 -23.15 13.89 -14.41
C GLY A 194 -24.17 14.44 -15.41
N TYR A 195 -25.21 15.12 -14.90
CA TYR A 195 -26.33 15.64 -15.69
C TYR A 195 -26.51 17.14 -15.50
N ARG A 196 -26.88 17.85 -16.57
CA ARG A 196 -27.39 19.23 -16.52
C ARG A 196 -28.83 19.22 -16.00
N ASP A 197 -29.32 20.40 -15.64
CA ASP A 197 -30.68 20.57 -15.11
C ASP A 197 -31.77 20.27 -16.16
N ASP A 198 -31.41 20.30 -17.44
CA ASP A 198 -32.26 19.89 -18.56
C ASP A 198 -32.26 18.35 -18.81
N GLY A 199 -31.51 17.59 -18.02
CA GLY A 199 -31.37 16.13 -18.15
C GLY A 199 -30.35 15.69 -19.20
N THR A 200 -29.64 16.60 -19.86
CA THR A 200 -28.54 16.25 -20.77
C THR A 200 -27.27 15.87 -20.00
N ILE A 201 -26.47 14.96 -20.55
CA ILE A 201 -25.22 14.50 -19.90
C ILE A 201 -24.10 15.52 -20.16
N TYR A 202 -23.32 15.84 -19.12
CA TYR A 202 -22.05 16.57 -19.25
C TYR A 202 -21.01 15.68 -19.96
N THR A 203 -21.10 15.62 -21.30
CA THR A 203 -20.31 14.71 -22.13
C THR A 203 -18.80 15.03 -22.06
N GLU A 204 -18.45 16.30 -21.92
CA GLU A 204 -17.09 16.77 -21.69
C GLU A 204 -16.50 16.23 -20.38
N LYS A 205 -17.31 16.15 -19.31
CA LYS A 205 -16.89 15.60 -18.01
C LYS A 205 -16.81 14.08 -18.09
N LEU A 206 -17.79 13.44 -18.73
CA LEU A 206 -17.80 11.99 -18.95
C LEU A 206 -16.56 11.55 -19.74
N LEU A 207 -16.24 12.23 -20.85
CA LEU A 207 -15.07 11.92 -21.65
C LEU A 207 -13.77 12.10 -20.86
N THR A 208 -13.66 13.18 -20.09
CA THR A 208 -12.49 13.43 -19.23
C THR A 208 -12.30 12.32 -18.20
N ILE A 209 -13.39 11.90 -17.54
CA ILE A 209 -13.36 10.85 -16.52
C ILE A 209 -13.04 9.49 -17.14
N LEU A 210 -13.64 9.14 -18.28
CA LEU A 210 -13.33 7.91 -19.01
C LEU A 210 -11.86 7.88 -19.45
N ALA A 211 -11.33 9.01 -19.94
CA ALA A 211 -9.93 9.13 -20.30
C ALA A 211 -9.01 8.95 -19.08
N MET A 212 -9.33 9.60 -17.95
CA MET A 212 -8.61 9.43 -16.69
C MET A 212 -8.62 7.96 -16.25
N MET A 213 -9.79 7.33 -16.25
CA MET A 213 -9.93 5.92 -15.85
C MET A 213 -9.14 4.98 -16.75
N PHE A 214 -9.13 5.22 -18.06
CA PHE A 214 -8.33 4.43 -19.00
C PHE A 214 -6.83 4.56 -18.72
N ILE A 215 -6.34 5.78 -18.47
CA ILE A 215 -4.92 6.02 -18.16
C ILE A 215 -4.53 5.33 -16.83
N VAL A 216 -5.40 5.40 -15.80
CA VAL A 216 -5.19 4.68 -14.53
C VAL A 216 -5.21 3.17 -14.76
N ALA A 217 -6.16 2.65 -15.55
CA ALA A 217 -6.30 1.23 -15.84
C ALA A 217 -5.09 0.64 -16.59
N LEU A 218 -4.42 1.44 -17.45
CA LEU A 218 -3.18 1.05 -18.11
C LEU A 218 -1.98 0.98 -17.15
N SER A 219 -2.06 1.67 -16.01
CA SER A 219 -0.94 1.87 -15.09
C SER A 219 -0.93 0.84 -13.94
N ILE A 220 -2.03 0.14 -13.66
CA ILE A 220 -2.19 -0.68 -12.45
C ILE A 220 -2.78 -2.07 -12.75
N PRO A 221 -2.13 -3.17 -12.35
CA PRO A 221 -2.73 -4.50 -12.42
C PRO A 221 -3.50 -4.85 -11.13
N PHE A 222 -4.54 -4.09 -10.73
CA PHE A 222 -5.37 -4.45 -9.58
C PHE A 222 -6.84 -4.08 -9.73
N ALA A 223 -7.68 -5.12 -9.87
CA ALA A 223 -9.14 -5.00 -9.93
C ALA A 223 -9.76 -4.48 -8.60
N LEU A 224 -9.10 -4.70 -7.47
CA LEU A 224 -9.72 -4.50 -6.14
C LEU A 224 -9.97 -3.02 -5.79
N LEU A 225 -9.11 -2.11 -6.25
CA LEU A 225 -9.27 -0.67 -6.04
C LEU A 225 -9.82 0.05 -7.27
N TYR A 226 -9.54 -0.47 -8.47
CA TYR A 226 -10.14 0.05 -9.69
C TYR A 226 -11.66 0.01 -9.59
N LEU A 227 -12.24 -1.07 -9.07
CA LEU A 227 -13.69 -1.21 -8.92
C LEU A 227 -14.35 -0.11 -8.07
N PRO A 228 -13.96 0.14 -6.80
CA PRO A 228 -14.55 1.21 -6.00
C PRO A 228 -14.27 2.59 -6.60
N CYS A 229 -13.07 2.89 -7.10
CA CYS A 229 -12.79 4.20 -7.69
C CYS A 229 -13.62 4.46 -8.95
N SER A 230 -13.68 3.46 -9.83
CA SER A 230 -14.50 3.47 -11.05
C SER A 230 -15.97 3.68 -10.72
N PHE A 231 -16.47 2.98 -9.69
CA PHE A 231 -17.84 3.16 -9.24
C PHE A 231 -18.10 4.60 -8.79
N TYR A 232 -17.23 5.19 -7.97
CA TYR A 232 -17.42 6.58 -7.51
C TYR A 232 -17.33 7.60 -8.65
N LEU A 233 -16.45 7.40 -9.63
CA LEU A 233 -16.29 8.33 -10.75
C LEU A 233 -17.38 8.19 -11.82
N LEU A 234 -17.93 6.99 -12.03
CA LEU A 234 -18.96 6.74 -13.05
C LEU A 234 -20.39 6.86 -12.51
N SER A 235 -20.60 6.64 -11.21
CA SER A 235 -21.96 6.68 -10.63
C SER A 235 -22.74 7.97 -10.88
N PRO A 236 -22.14 9.17 -10.91
CA PRO A 236 -22.84 10.39 -11.32
C PRO A 236 -23.52 10.31 -12.69
N PHE A 237 -23.03 9.45 -13.60
CA PHE A 237 -23.53 9.29 -14.96
C PHE A 237 -24.51 8.12 -15.13
N LEU A 238 -24.90 7.44 -14.04
CA LEU A 238 -25.83 6.29 -14.10
C LEU A 238 -27.32 6.69 -14.02
N ASN A 239 -27.64 7.99 -14.07
CA ASN A 239 -28.98 8.56 -13.97
C ASN A 239 -29.84 7.99 -12.81
N SER A 240 -29.23 7.76 -11.65
CA SER A 240 -29.93 7.14 -10.52
C SER A 240 -30.00 8.08 -9.32
N LYS A 241 -31.22 8.49 -8.97
CA LYS A 241 -31.51 9.30 -7.79
C LYS A 241 -31.32 8.55 -6.46
N HIS A 242 -31.04 7.25 -6.51
CA HIS A 242 -30.92 6.40 -5.31
C HIS A 242 -29.47 6.08 -4.96
N ILE A 243 -28.49 6.49 -5.77
CA ILE A 243 -27.09 6.22 -5.48
C ILE A 243 -26.57 7.24 -4.47
N HIS A 244 -26.28 6.76 -3.27
CA HIS A 244 -25.61 7.53 -2.24
C HIS A 244 -24.52 6.67 -1.60
N THR A 245 -23.35 7.24 -1.39
CA THR A 245 -22.23 6.53 -0.75
C THR A 245 -21.99 7.06 0.66
N PRO A 246 -21.63 6.21 1.63
CA PRO A 246 -21.15 6.68 2.94
C PRO A 246 -19.89 7.54 2.77
N LEU A 247 -19.84 8.71 3.43
CA LEU A 247 -18.77 9.71 3.22
C LEU A 247 -17.34 9.15 3.29
N ARG A 248 -17.07 8.31 4.29
CA ARG A 248 -15.70 7.85 4.58
C ARG A 248 -15.38 6.49 3.96
N LEU A 249 -16.29 5.91 3.18
CA LEU A 249 -16.11 4.56 2.66
C LEU A 249 -14.89 4.49 1.72
N LEU A 250 -14.78 5.40 0.75
CA LEU A 250 -13.63 5.40 -0.16
C LEU A 250 -12.32 5.72 0.58
N THR A 251 -12.35 6.64 1.54
CA THR A 251 -11.21 6.97 2.41
C THR A 251 -10.71 5.74 3.16
N ILE A 252 -11.61 4.94 3.73
CA ILE A 252 -11.26 3.69 4.43
C ILE A 252 -10.62 2.68 3.47
N LEU A 253 -11.19 2.53 2.27
CA LEU A 253 -10.62 1.63 1.24
C LEU A 253 -9.21 2.06 0.84
N TYR A 254 -8.97 3.36 0.68
CA TYR A 254 -7.66 3.94 0.42
C TYR A 254 -6.68 3.77 1.59
N SER A 255 -7.15 3.82 2.84
CA SER A 255 -6.32 3.58 4.03
C SER A 255 -5.97 2.10 4.26
N LEU A 256 -6.72 1.16 3.68
CA LEU A 256 -6.40 -0.27 3.76
C LEU A 256 -5.19 -0.66 2.91
N TYR A 257 -4.96 0.07 1.82
CA TYR A 257 -3.96 -0.29 0.83
C TYR A 257 -2.51 -0.31 1.37
N PRO A 258 -2.07 0.71 2.14
CA PRO A 258 -0.73 0.70 2.75
C PRO A 258 -0.54 -0.39 3.79
N ILE A 259 -1.63 -0.99 4.26
CA ILE A 259 -1.57 -2.14 5.16
C ILE A 259 -1.32 -3.40 4.32
N LEU A 260 -2.10 -3.57 3.25
CA LEU A 260 -2.11 -4.77 2.42
C LEU A 260 -0.83 -4.94 1.60
N ASP A 261 -0.24 -3.86 1.12
CA ASP A 261 0.94 -3.90 0.25
C ASP A 261 2.19 -4.51 0.91
N PRO A 262 2.68 -3.99 2.06
CA PRO A 262 3.79 -4.60 2.78
C PRO A 262 3.46 -6.04 3.25
N LEU A 263 2.21 -6.33 3.59
CA LEU A 263 1.79 -7.70 3.94
C LEU A 263 1.91 -8.64 2.74
N ALA A 264 1.48 -8.22 1.55
CA ALA A 264 1.63 -8.97 0.32
C ALA A 264 3.12 -9.23 0.02
N ILE A 265 3.98 -8.23 0.19
CA ILE A 265 5.44 -8.37 0.05
C ILE A 265 6.00 -9.42 1.01
N ILE A 266 5.64 -9.35 2.29
CA ILE A 266 6.10 -10.27 3.33
C ILE A 266 5.66 -11.70 3.02
N PHE A 267 4.40 -11.90 2.67
CA PHE A 267 3.84 -13.23 2.36
C PHE A 267 4.50 -13.84 1.12
N MET A 268 4.72 -13.02 0.11
CA MET A 268 5.22 -13.41 -1.19
C MET A 268 6.72 -13.79 -1.17
N ILE A 269 7.54 -13.12 -0.36
CA ILE A 269 8.98 -13.35 -0.28
C ILE A 269 9.30 -14.41 0.78
N SER A 270 9.83 -15.55 0.32
CA SER A 270 10.05 -16.72 1.18
C SER A 270 10.95 -16.47 2.39
N ASP A 271 11.97 -15.62 2.24
CA ASP A 271 12.85 -15.24 3.34
C ASP A 271 12.13 -14.40 4.38
N TYR A 272 11.28 -13.47 3.96
CA TYR A 272 10.57 -12.57 4.88
C TYR A 272 9.53 -13.34 5.68
N ARG A 273 8.70 -14.18 5.03
CA ARG A 273 7.73 -15.02 5.75
C ARG A 273 8.42 -15.95 6.76
N ARG A 274 9.56 -16.57 6.42
CA ARG A 274 10.29 -17.45 7.36
C ARG A 274 10.73 -16.70 8.61
N GLU A 275 11.23 -15.48 8.47
CA GLU A 275 11.68 -14.68 9.61
C GLU A 275 10.50 -14.20 10.46
N VAL A 276 9.38 -13.81 9.84
CA VAL A 276 8.14 -13.51 10.57
C VAL A 276 7.63 -14.73 11.35
N PHE A 277 7.62 -15.92 10.73
CA PHE A 277 7.25 -17.15 11.42
C PHE A 277 8.19 -17.49 12.60
N LYS A 278 9.49 -17.21 12.48
CA LYS A 278 10.45 -17.38 13.59
C LYS A 278 10.15 -16.43 14.74
N ILE A 279 9.89 -15.15 14.45
CA ILE A 279 9.53 -14.15 15.47
C ILE A 279 8.21 -14.54 16.14
N PHE A 280 7.21 -14.92 15.36
CA PHE A 280 5.91 -15.37 15.86
C PHE A 280 6.05 -16.60 16.77
N ARG A 281 6.84 -17.60 16.35
CA ARG A 281 7.14 -18.78 17.16
C ARG A 281 7.88 -18.42 18.45
N TRP A 282 8.86 -17.52 18.39
CA TRP A 282 9.55 -17.07 19.61
C TRP A 282 8.59 -16.36 20.59
N LEU A 283 7.69 -15.52 20.09
CA LEU A 283 6.68 -14.85 20.90
C LEU A 283 5.68 -15.83 21.55
N THR A 284 5.23 -16.85 20.81
CA THR A 284 4.30 -17.85 21.34
C THR A 284 4.96 -18.80 22.35
N PHE A 285 6.22 -19.22 22.14
CA PHE A 285 6.94 -20.08 23.08
C PHE A 285 7.41 -19.35 24.36
N LYS A 286 7.61 -18.02 24.33
CA LYS A 286 7.93 -17.24 25.54
C LYS A 286 6.72 -17.07 26.48
N MET A 287 5.51 -17.39 26.03
CA MET A 287 4.27 -17.33 26.83
C MET A 287 3.95 -18.62 27.59
N GLU A 288 4.79 -19.65 27.52
CA GLU A 288 4.66 -20.82 28.41
C GLU A 288 5.35 -20.50 29.74
N PRO A 289 4.63 -20.42 30.89
CA PRO A 289 5.28 -20.17 32.16
C PRO A 289 6.20 -21.35 32.46
N SER A 290 7.47 -21.06 32.72
CA SER A 290 8.41 -22.05 33.24
C SER A 290 7.79 -22.72 34.47
N ARG A 291 7.31 -23.95 34.31
CA ARG A 291 6.90 -24.75 35.46
C ARG A 291 8.15 -24.94 36.31
N VAL A 292 8.06 -24.35 37.50
CA VAL A 292 9.01 -24.41 38.60
C VAL A 292 9.60 -25.80 38.69
N MET A 293 10.92 -25.86 38.56
CA MET A 293 11.71 -27.03 38.91
C MET A 293 11.65 -27.14 40.44
N THR A 294 10.73 -27.95 40.96
CA THR A 294 10.71 -28.28 42.39
C THR A 294 11.92 -29.17 42.65
N SER A 295 12.99 -28.54 43.13
CA SER A 295 14.07 -29.20 43.84
C SER A 295 13.50 -29.79 45.13
N THR A 296 13.34 -31.10 45.20
CA THR A 296 13.28 -31.79 46.49
C THR A 296 14.63 -32.44 46.72
N SER A 297 15.50 -31.72 47.43
CA SER A 297 16.74 -32.25 47.98
C SER A 297 16.49 -33.01 49.28
N MET A 298 17.03 -34.25 49.30
CA MET A 298 17.68 -34.94 50.42
C MET A 298 16.94 -35.23 51.73
N THR A 299 16.90 -36.52 52.09
CA THR A 299 17.20 -36.99 53.46
C THR A 299 17.97 -38.33 53.42
N SER A 300 19.26 -38.28 53.84
CA SER A 300 20.05 -39.21 54.69
C SER A 300 20.04 -40.74 54.39
N ARG A 301 21.16 -41.49 54.32
CA ARG A 301 22.29 -41.64 55.27
C ARG A 301 23.50 -42.36 54.59
N PRO A 302 24.70 -42.33 55.21
CA PRO A 302 25.96 -42.78 54.62
C PRO A 302 26.41 -44.17 55.09
N GLY A 303 27.22 -44.83 54.26
CA GLY A 303 28.07 -45.96 54.66
C GLY A 303 28.25 -46.98 53.54
N GLU A 304 29.40 -46.95 52.87
CA GLU A 304 30.35 -48.08 52.83
C GLU A 304 31.49 -47.81 51.83
N THR A 305 32.69 -47.96 52.37
CA THR A 305 34.02 -47.82 51.77
C THR A 305 34.44 -49.10 51.04
N HIS A 306 35.05 -48.98 49.86
CA HIS A 306 36.19 -49.77 49.34
C HIS A 306 36.60 -49.13 47.98
N ALA A 307 37.69 -48.36 47.88
CA ALA A 307 39.11 -48.75 47.81
C ALA A 307 39.56 -49.23 46.41
N ALA A 308 40.58 -48.53 45.86
CA ALA A 308 41.50 -48.88 44.77
C ALA A 308 40.91 -48.94 43.34
N ASN A 309 41.50 -48.37 42.28
CA ASN A 309 42.92 -48.22 41.96
C ASN A 309 43.17 -47.07 40.97
N LEU A 310 44.40 -46.54 41.03
CA LEU A 310 44.99 -45.54 40.17
C LEU A 310 45.26 -46.05 38.74
N THR A 311 45.25 -45.09 37.81
CA THR A 311 45.74 -45.04 36.41
C THR A 311 47.24 -45.41 36.27
N PRO A 312 47.98 -45.31 35.12
CA PRO A 312 47.67 -44.70 33.80
C PRO A 312 48.39 -45.34 32.53
N ILE A 313 48.27 -44.67 31.37
CA ILE A 313 49.26 -44.51 30.25
C ILE A 313 49.35 -45.53 29.07
N ASN A 314 49.23 -44.94 27.87
CA ASN A 314 49.79 -45.17 26.50
C ASN A 314 49.56 -46.49 25.74
N ASN A 315 49.09 -46.45 24.48
CA ASN A 315 49.65 -45.92 23.22
C ASN A 315 50.54 -46.97 22.52
N ASP A 316 50.05 -47.59 21.44
CA ASP A 316 50.69 -47.70 20.11
C ASP A 316 50.14 -48.88 19.26
N ARG A 317 49.75 -48.52 18.02
CA ARG A 317 49.98 -49.16 16.71
C ARG A 317 49.42 -50.53 16.28
N CYS A 318 49.13 -50.54 14.96
CA CYS A 318 49.14 -51.63 13.97
C CYS A 318 47.96 -52.62 14.08
N GLU A 319 47.17 -52.94 13.05
CA GLU A 319 47.24 -52.84 11.58
C GLU A 319 45.85 -52.54 10.99
#